data_AF-A0A4Y2AES3-F1
#
_entry.id   AF-A0A4Y2AES3-F1
#
_cell.length_a   1.000
_cell.length_b   1.000
_cell.length_c   1.000
_cell.angle_alpha   90.00
_cell.angle_beta   90.00
_cell.angle_gamma   90.00
#
_symmetry.space_group_name_H-M   'P 1'
#
loop_
_entity.id
_entity.type
_entity.pdbx_description
1 polymer ?
#
loop_
_entity_poly.entity_id
_entity_poly.type
_entity_poly.pdbx_seq_one_letter_code
_entity_poly.pdbx_strand_id
1 'polypeptide(L)'
;MMNSSRSALRAVIQFLRAEGEHASQIYRRMKEVYGEQCLARCTICRWCHRYEAGRVNIKDLPRPGQAHVVTNSATTSAVNELIRLNRRITTREIAVEL
;
A
#
# COMPACT_ATOMS: atom_id res chain seq x y z
N MET A 1 1.04 -29.07 -6.64
CA MET A 1 1.85 -27.90 -6.21
C MET A 1 0.94 -26.94 -5.45
N MET A 2 1.30 -26.57 -4.22
CA MET A 2 0.47 -25.82 -3.28
C MET A 2 0.43 -24.34 -3.65
N ASN A 3 -0.70 -23.78 -4.13
CA ASN A 3 -0.82 -22.36 -4.46
C ASN A 3 -0.80 -21.49 -3.19
N SER A 4 0.39 -21.09 -2.73
CA SER A 4 0.50 -20.33 -1.48
C SER A 4 0.05 -18.88 -1.67
N SER A 5 -0.89 -18.41 -0.84
CA SER A 5 -1.31 -17.01 -0.87
C SER A 5 -0.16 -16.08 -0.47
N ARG A 6 -0.15 -14.84 -0.99
CA ARG A 6 0.88 -13.84 -0.62
C ARG A 6 0.93 -13.59 0.89
N SER A 7 -0.22 -13.61 1.57
CA SER A 7 -0.30 -13.49 3.03
C SER A 7 0.35 -14.66 3.75
N ALA A 8 0.17 -15.89 3.25
CA ALA A 8 0.83 -17.07 3.81
C ALA A 8 2.36 -16.97 3.70
N LEU A 9 2.87 -16.58 2.52
CA LEU A 9 4.32 -16.39 2.33
C LEU A 9 4.89 -15.31 3.25
N ARG A 10 4.14 -14.23 3.52
CA ARG A 10 4.56 -13.19 4.47
C ARG A 10 4.55 -13.67 5.92
N ALA A 11 3.58 -14.51 6.30
CA ALA A 11 3.55 -15.12 7.63
C ALA A 11 4.79 -16.00 7.87
N VAL A 12 5.22 -16.75 6.86
CA VAL A 12 6.47 -17.54 6.91
C VAL A 12 7.69 -16.63 7.07
N ILE A 13 7.76 -15.51 6.34
CA ILE A 13 8.85 -14.52 6.52
C ILE A 13 8.86 -13.97 7.95
N GLN A 14 7.69 -13.64 8.51
CA GLN A 14 7.57 -13.15 9.89
C GLN A 14 8.08 -14.16 10.90
N PHE A 15 7.66 -15.41 10.77
CA PHE A 15 8.08 -16.51 11.62
C PHE A 15 9.60 -16.72 11.56
N LEU A 16 10.16 -16.86 10.35
CA LEU A 16 11.59 -17.09 10.18
C LEU A 16 12.42 -15.89 10.67
N ARG A 17 11.94 -14.66 10.48
CA ARG A 17 12.65 -13.49 11.02
C ARG A 17 12.62 -13.47 12.54
N ALA A 18 11.52 -13.92 13.17
CA ALA A 18 11.44 -14.07 14.63
C ALA A 18 12.37 -15.17 15.16
N GLU A 19 12.66 -16.21 14.37
CA GLU A 19 13.71 -17.20 14.67
C GLU A 19 15.14 -16.62 14.54
N GLY A 20 15.30 -15.38 14.08
CA GLY A 20 16.59 -14.71 13.89
C GLY A 20 17.20 -14.86 12.50
N GLU A 21 16.53 -15.55 11.58
CA GLU A 21 17.05 -15.83 10.23
C GLU A 21 17.27 -14.56 9.41
N HIS A 22 18.41 -14.47 8.72
CA HIS A 22 18.70 -13.34 7.83
C HIS A 22 17.92 -13.45 6.51
N ALA A 23 17.59 -12.31 5.89
CA ALA A 23 16.78 -12.26 4.67
C ALA A 23 17.32 -13.11 3.50
N SER A 24 18.64 -13.25 3.38
CA SER A 24 19.29 -14.13 2.39
C SER A 24 19.01 -15.61 2.64
N GLN A 25 19.03 -16.05 3.90
CA GLN A 25 18.72 -17.42 4.32
C GLN A 25 17.23 -17.72 4.17
N ILE A 26 16.38 -16.76 4.54
CA ILE A 26 14.93 -16.84 4.33
C ILE A 26 14.63 -17.02 2.84
N TYR A 27 15.24 -16.23 1.95
CA TYR A 27 15.03 -16.39 0.50
C TYR A 27 15.43 -17.77 -0.01
N ARG A 28 16.59 -18.30 0.41
CA ARG A 28 17.05 -19.62 0.00
C ARG A 28 16.06 -20.72 0.43
N ARG A 29 15.67 -20.75 1.71
CA ARG A 29 14.69 -21.70 2.25
C ARG A 29 13.33 -21.59 1.54
N MET A 30 12.84 -20.36 1.32
CA MET A 30 11.58 -20.16 0.63
C MET A 30 11.64 -20.55 -0.85
N LYS A 31 12.77 -20.32 -1.55
CA LYS A 31 12.93 -20.72 -2.95
C LYS A 31 12.99 -22.25 -3.09
N GLU A 32 13.61 -22.94 -2.14
CA GLU A 32 13.65 -24.41 -2.10
C GLU A 32 12.24 -25.02 -1.92
N VAL A 33 11.42 -24.45 -1.02
CA VAL A 33 10.08 -24.99 -0.71
C VAL A 33 9.02 -24.57 -1.74
N TYR A 34 9.01 -23.30 -2.14
CA TYR A 34 7.94 -22.73 -2.98
C TYR A 34 8.31 -22.61 -4.46
N GLY A 35 9.58 -22.80 -4.82
CA GLY A 35 10.04 -22.78 -6.21
C GLY A 35 9.66 -21.48 -6.93
N GLU A 36 8.91 -21.60 -8.03
CA GLU A 36 8.44 -20.46 -8.82
C GLU A 36 7.35 -19.62 -8.14
N GLN A 37 6.69 -20.16 -7.12
CA GLN A 37 5.71 -19.39 -6.34
C GLN A 37 6.36 -18.58 -5.21
N CYS A 38 7.67 -18.71 -5.01
CA CYS A 38 8.40 -17.94 -4.02
C CYS A 38 8.35 -16.44 -4.35
N LEU A 39 8.23 -15.61 -3.31
CA LEU A 39 8.39 -14.16 -3.46
C LEU A 39 9.80 -13.82 -3.93
N ALA A 40 9.91 -12.78 -4.76
CA ALA A 40 11.19 -12.24 -5.18
C ALA A 40 12.05 -11.83 -3.96
N ARG A 41 13.37 -12.01 -4.07
CA ARG A 41 14.34 -11.70 -3.01
C ARG A 41 14.17 -10.29 -2.44
N CYS A 42 13.95 -9.29 -3.29
CA CYS A 42 13.73 -7.90 -2.88
C CYS A 42 12.46 -7.72 -2.01
N THR A 43 11.40 -8.47 -2.30
CA THR A 43 10.16 -8.47 -1.52
C THR A 43 10.39 -9.08 -0.14
N ILE A 44 11.13 -10.20 -0.07
CA ILE A 44 11.48 -10.83 1.21
C ILE A 44 12.31 -9.88 2.08
N CYS A 45 13.36 -9.27 1.53
CA CYS A 45 14.18 -8.29 2.27
C CYS A 45 13.34 -7.14 2.81
N ARG A 46 12.43 -6.59 1.98
CA ARG A 46 11.53 -5.49 2.38
C ARG A 46 10.60 -5.91 3.52
N TRP A 47 10.10 -7.15 3.52
CA TRP A 47 9.26 -7.65 4.62
C TRP A 47 10.05 -7.91 5.89
N CYS A 48 11.25 -8.50 5.80
CA CYS A 48 12.15 -8.66 6.96
C CYS A 48 12.38 -7.34 7.67
N HIS A 49 12.72 -6.29 6.92
CA HIS A 49 12.96 -4.96 7.48
C HIS A 49 11.70 -4.35 8.13
N ARG A 50 10.52 -4.59 7.56
CA ARG A 50 9.25 -4.13 8.16
C ARG A 50 8.96 -4.84 9.49
N TYR A 51 9.25 -6.14 9.57
CA TYR A 51 9.06 -6.91 10.80
C TYR A 51 10.05 -6.49 11.88
N GLU A 52 11.30 -6.20 11.52
CA GLU A 52 12.28 -5.60 12.43
C GLU A 52 11.83 -4.23 12.95
N ALA A 53 11.19 -3.42 12.09
CA ALA A 53 10.60 -2.15 12.47
C ALA A 53 9.29 -2.28 13.30
N GLY A 54 8.95 -3.49 13.78
CA GLY A 54 7.81 -3.72 14.67
C GLY A 54 6.46 -3.90 13.99
N ARG A 55 6.41 -4.05 12.66
CA ARG A 55 5.14 -4.30 11.96
C ARG A 55 4.59 -5.69 12.32
N VAL A 56 3.37 -5.77 12.85
CA VAL A 56 2.74 -7.07 13.17
C VAL A 56 1.78 -7.55 12.07
N ASN A 57 1.23 -6.63 11.28
CA ASN A 57 0.20 -6.97 10.29
C ASN A 57 0.76 -7.65 9.03
N ILE A 58 0.28 -8.87 8.77
CA ILE A 58 0.60 -9.71 7.61
C ILE A 58 -0.13 -9.24 6.34
N LYS A 59 -1.35 -8.72 6.50
CA LYS A 59 -2.15 -8.24 5.37
C LYS A 59 -1.59 -6.92 4.83
N ASP A 60 -1.87 -6.66 3.57
CA ASP A 60 -1.66 -5.32 3.02
C ASP A 60 -2.56 -4.34 3.78
N LEU A 61 -1.97 -3.22 4.20
CA LEU A 61 -2.76 -2.12 4.73
C LEU A 61 -3.60 -1.56 3.56
N PRO A 62 -4.79 -1.02 3.85
CA PRO A 62 -5.52 -0.26 2.84
C PRO A 62 -4.54 0.75 2.24
N ARG A 63 -4.48 0.78 0.90
CA ARG A 63 -3.70 1.79 0.21
C ARG A 63 -4.24 3.13 0.68
N PRO A 64 -3.39 4.08 1.11
CA PRO A 64 -3.88 5.42 1.38
C PRO A 64 -4.62 5.88 0.12
N GLY A 65 -5.92 6.16 0.28
CA GLY A 65 -6.70 6.75 -0.78
C GLY A 65 -6.10 8.10 -1.14
N GLN A 66 -6.53 8.67 -2.26
CA GLN A 66 -6.25 10.08 -2.50
C GLN A 66 -6.86 10.87 -1.33
N ALA A 67 -6.03 11.62 -0.61
CA ALA A 67 -6.52 12.40 0.51
C ALA A 67 -7.49 13.45 -0.06
N HIS A 68 -8.77 13.37 0.30
CA HIS A 68 -9.79 14.39 -0.03
C HIS A 68 -9.57 15.70 0.74
N VAL A 69 -8.32 16.08 0.98
CA VAL A 69 -7.96 17.34 1.67
C VAL A 69 -8.49 18.54 0.90
N VAL A 70 -8.65 18.42 -0.42
CA VAL A 70 -9.15 19.48 -1.31
C VAL A 70 -10.69 19.50 -1.40
N THR A 71 -11.36 18.37 -1.14
CA THR A 71 -12.82 18.24 -1.29
C THR A 71 -13.52 18.41 0.06
N ASN A 72 -13.41 19.60 0.67
CA ASN A 72 -14.21 19.91 1.85
C ASN A 72 -15.62 20.41 1.42
N SER A 73 -16.58 20.38 2.34
CA SER A 73 -17.95 20.82 2.05
C SER A 73 -18.04 22.32 1.70
N ALA A 74 -17.17 23.15 2.28
CA ALA A 74 -17.05 24.57 1.98
C ALA A 74 -16.56 24.82 0.54
N THR A 75 -15.49 24.15 0.09
CA THR A 75 -14.98 24.25 -1.29
C THR A 75 -16.03 23.79 -2.27
N THR A 76 -16.75 22.71 -1.94
CA THR A 76 -17.84 22.17 -2.79
C THR A 76 -19.00 23.18 -2.90
N SER A 77 -19.39 23.81 -1.79
CA SER A 77 -20.40 24.88 -1.78
C SER A 77 -19.96 26.10 -2.57
N ALA A 78 -18.72 26.56 -2.41
CA ALA A 78 -18.19 27.72 -3.12
C ALA A 78 -18.15 27.50 -4.64
N VAL A 79 -17.71 26.32 -5.10
CA VAL A 79 -17.80 25.92 -6.53
C VAL A 79 -19.25 25.95 -7.00
N ASN A 80 -20.18 25.38 -6.23
CA ASN A 80 -21.59 25.31 -6.60
C ASN A 80 -22.23 26.71 -6.74
N GLU A 81 -21.88 27.64 -5.87
CA GLU A 81 -22.36 29.03 -5.97
C GLU A 81 -21.78 29.74 -7.20
N LEU A 82 -20.49 29.59 -7.49
CA LEU A 82 -19.89 30.14 -8.72
C LEU A 82 -20.59 29.62 -9.99
N ILE A 83 -20.93 28.33 -10.02
CA ILE A 83 -21.66 27.73 -11.14
C ILE A 83 -23.11 28.24 -11.22
N ARG A 84 -23.77 28.48 -10.07
CA ARG A 84 -25.14 29.05 -10.03
C ARG A 84 -25.17 30.48 -10.56
N LEU A 85 -24.17 31.28 -10.20
CA LEU A 85 -24.04 32.67 -10.63
C LEU A 85 -23.68 32.78 -12.12
N ASN A 86 -22.77 31.93 -12.61
CA ASN A 86 -22.38 31.89 -14.01
C ASN A 86 -22.34 30.45 -14.54
N ARG A 87 -23.41 30.06 -15.25
CA ARG A 87 -23.51 28.72 -15.86
C ARG A 87 -22.50 28.45 -16.97
N ARG A 88 -21.80 29.48 -17.49
CA ARG A 88 -20.76 29.36 -18.53
C ARG A 88 -19.33 29.42 -17.96
N ILE A 89 -19.17 29.51 -16.64
CA ILE A 89 -17.84 29.57 -16.00
C ILE A 89 -17.02 28.31 -16.32
N THR A 90 -15.75 28.50 -16.62
CA THR A 90 -14.83 27.42 -16.96
C THR A 90 -14.10 26.92 -15.71
N THR A 91 -13.60 25.67 -15.75
CA THR A 91 -12.82 25.09 -14.65
C THR A 91 -11.57 25.92 -14.29
N ARG A 92 -10.98 26.63 -15.27
CA ARG A 92 -9.82 27.49 -15.04
C ARG A 92 -10.19 28.74 -14.24
N GLU A 93 -11.32 29.35 -14.54
CA GLU A 93 -11.82 30.50 -13.79
C GLU A 93 -12.22 30.11 -12.37
N ILE A 94 -12.89 28.97 -12.20
CA ILE A 94 -13.21 28.42 -10.86
C ILE A 94 -11.92 28.22 -10.04
N ALA A 95 -10.84 27.73 -10.65
CA ALA A 95 -9.56 27.50 -9.97
C ALA A 95 -8.76 28.78 -9.66
N VAL A 96 -9.17 29.93 -10.20
CA VAL A 96 -8.58 31.25 -9.86
C VAL A 96 -9.35 31.89 -8.70
N GLU A 97 -10.66 31.67 -8.65
CA GLU A 97 -11.56 32.21 -7.61
C GLU A 97 -11.53 31.42 -6.30
N LEU A 98 -10.93 30.21 -6.29
CA LEU A 98 -10.86 29.29 -5.14
C LEU A 98 -9.42 28.86 -4.83
#